data_AF-A0A5C7AJD1-F1
#
_entry.id   AF-A0A5C7AJD1-F1
#
_cell.length_a   1.000
_cell.length_b   1.000
_cell.length_c   1.000
_cell.angle_alpha   90.00
_cell.angle_beta   90.00
_cell.angle_gamma   90.00
#
_symmetry.space_group_name_H-M   'P 1'
#
loop_
_entity.id
_entity.type
_entity.pdbx_description
1 polymer ?
#
loop_
_entity_poly.entity_id
_entity_poly.type
_entity_poly.pdbx_seq_one_letter_code
_entity_poly.pdbx_strand_id
1 'polypeptide(L)' 'MIASSIFLAIGVWQIVIVVVLVLLLFGGKKIPELMRGLGSGIKEFKDASKEDGDEANTTADKNR' A
#
# COMPACT_ATOMS: atom_id res chain seq x y z
N MET A 1 15.14 -7.47 -29.08
CA MET A 1 15.77 -7.97 -27.83
C MET A 1 16.46 -6.85 -27.06
N ILE A 2 17.39 -6.08 -27.63
CA ILE A 2 18.14 -5.02 -26.91
C ILE A 2 17.27 -3.80 -26.57
N ALA A 3 16.38 -3.36 -27.46
CA ALA A 3 15.51 -2.19 -27.24
C ALA A 3 14.50 -2.37 -26.09
N SER A 4 13.96 -3.59 -25.93
CA SER A 4 13.04 -3.92 -24.82
C SER A 4 13.74 -3.89 -23.46
N SER A 5 15.00 -4.34 -23.41
CA SER A 5 15.85 -4.26 -22.21
C SER A 5 16.19 -2.83 -21.85
N ILE A 6 16.43 -1.95 -22.84
CA ILE A 6 16.71 -0.53 -22.61
C ILE A 6 15.46 0.20 -22.10
N PHE A 7 14.27 -0.10 -22.63
CA PHE A 7 13.03 0.51 -22.14
C PHE A 7 12.72 0.12 -20.69
N LEU A 8 12.89 -1.16 -20.32
CA LEU A 8 12.73 -1.60 -18.94
C LEU A 8 13.84 -1.06 -18.02
N ALA A 9 15.09 -1.00 -18.48
CA ALA A 9 16.20 -0.47 -17.70
C ALA A 9 16.07 1.04 -17.45
N ILE A 10 15.64 1.82 -18.45
CA ILE A 10 15.41 3.26 -18.31
C ILE A 10 14.21 3.52 -17.40
N GLY A 11 13.12 2.77 -17.52
CA GLY A 11 11.94 2.93 -16.67
C GLY A 11 12.24 2.73 -15.18
N VAL A 12 12.97 1.67 -14.83
CA VAL A 12 13.37 1.41 -13.44
C VAL A 12 14.37 2.47 -12.94
N TRP A 13 15.34 2.87 -13.76
CA TRP A 13 16.32 3.90 -13.38
C TRP A 13 15.70 5.27 -13.12
N GLN A 14 14.70 5.67 -13.92
CA GLN A 14 13.97 6.92 -13.70
C GLN A 14 13.20 6.89 -12.38
N ILE A 15 12.52 5.79 -12.06
CA ILE A 15 11.79 5.62 -10.80
C ILE A 15 12.75 5.73 -9.61
N VAL A 16 13.93 5.09 -9.68
CA VAL A 16 14.94 5.16 -8.62
C VAL A 16 15.40 6.61 -8.39
N ILE A 17 15.66 7.37 -9.44
CA ILE A 17 16.05 8.79 -9.34
C ILE A 17 14.96 9.63 -8.68
N VAL A 18 13.69 9.44 -9.05
CA VAL A 18 12.55 10.15 -8.45
C VAL A 18 12.43 9.79 -6.97
N VAL A 19 12.53 8.50 -6.63
CA VAL A 19 12.49 8.03 -5.23
C VAL A 19 13.61 8.66 -4.42
N VAL A 20 14.84 8.71 -4.95
CA VAL A 20 15.98 9.34 -4.27
C VAL A 20 15.73 10.83 -4.03
N LEU A 21 15.20 11.57 -5.02
CA LEU A 21 14.85 12.98 -4.84
C LEU A 21 13.78 13.19 -3.77
N VAL A 22 12.74 12.37 -3.78
CA VAL A 22 11.68 12.40 -2.75
C VAL A 22 12.26 12.08 -1.37
N LEU A 23 13.15 11.08 -1.26
CA LEU A 23 13.85 10.78 -0.01
C LEU A 23 14.76 11.92 0.45
N LEU A 24 15.37 12.68 -0.46
CA LEU A 24 16.20 13.84 -0.10
C LEU A 24 15.36 15.00 0.42
N LEU A 25 14.20 15.25 -0.21
CA LEU A 25 13.27 16.32 0.15
C LEU A 25 12.52 16.03 1.47
N PHE A 26 12.00 14.82 1.62
CA PHE A 26 11.17 14.43 2.77
C PHE A 26 11.97 13.73 3.87
N GLY A 27 13.16 13.24 3.58
CA GLY A 27 13.96 12.41 4.47
C GLY A 27 13.48 10.96 4.52
N GLY A 28 14.41 10.01 4.71
CA GLY A 28 14.10 8.57 4.76
C GLY A 28 13.18 8.13 5.90
N LYS A 29 12.94 8.99 6.90
CA LYS A 29 12.07 8.70 8.05
C LYS A 29 10.60 9.07 7.83
N LYS A 30 10.27 10.07 7.01
CA LYS A 30 8.88 10.53 6.84
C LYS A 30 8.02 9.57 6.02
N ILE A 31 8.59 8.96 4.98
CA ILE A 31 7.89 7.98 4.13
C ILE A 31 7.35 6.77 4.95
N PRO A 32 8.16 6.07 5.76
CA PRO A 32 7.66 4.94 6.56
C PRO A 32 6.71 5.37 7.68
N GLU A 33 6.86 6.58 8.23
CA GLU A 33 5.95 7.14 9.22
C GLU A 33 4.56 7.41 8.62
N LEU A 34 4.51 8.01 7.43
CA LEU A 34 3.28 8.22 6.67
C LEU A 34 2.64 6.89 6.26
N MET A 35 3.42 5.91 5.78
CA MET A 35 2.90 4.59 5.45
C MET A 35 2.31 3.86 6.67
N ARG A 36 2.95 3.98 7.85
CA ARG A 36 2.41 3.41 9.09
C ARG A 36 1.11 4.09 9.50
N GLY A 37 1.03 5.42 9.41
CA GLY A 37 -0.20 6.17 9.67
C GLY A 37 -1.34 5.80 8.72
N LEU A 38 -1.10 5.82 7.41
CA LEU A 38 -2.08 5.38 6.41
C LEU A 38 -2.46 3.91 6.57
N GLY A 39 -1.50 3.04 6.85
CA GLY A 39 -1.73 1.60 7.02
C GLY A 39 -2.63 1.30 8.22
N SER A 40 -2.41 1.97 9.35
CA SER A 40 -3.29 1.86 10.51
C SER A 40 -4.70 2.38 10.21
N GLY A 41 -4.83 3.54 9.55
CA GLY A 41 -6.14 4.10 9.19
C GLY A 41 -6.91 3.23 8.20
N ILE A 42 -6.24 2.66 7.19
CA ILE A 42 -6.84 1.70 6.25
C ILE A 42 -7.26 0.42 6.96
N LYS A 43 -6.47 -0.05 7.94
CA LYS A 43 -6.80 -1.23 8.73
C LYS A 43 -8.04 -0.99 9.58
N GLU A 44 -8.10 0.11 10.32
CA GLU A 44 -9.25 0.51 11.14
C GLU A 44 -10.50 0.70 10.27
N PHE A 45 -10.36 1.35 9.10
CA PHE A 45 -11.46 1.53 8.15
C PHE A 45 -11.99 0.19 7.63
N LYS A 46 -11.10 -0.76 7.32
CA LYS A 46 -11.47 -2.10 6.87
C LYS A 46 -12.14 -2.90 7.97
N ASP A 47 -11.64 -2.81 9.21
CA ASP A 47 -12.17 -3.55 10.34
C ASP A 47 -13.58 -3.04 10.69
N ALA A 48 -13.80 -1.72 10.73
CA ALA A 48 -15.13 -1.13 10.90
C ALA A 48 -16.09 -1.47 9.74
N SER A 49 -15.61 -1.39 8.49
CA SER A 49 -16.44 -1.75 7.32
C SER A 49 -16.78 -3.25 7.28
N LYS A 50 -15.97 -4.10 7.91
CA LYS A 50 -16.27 -5.53 8.05
C LYS A 50 -17.26 -5.79 9.15
N GLU A 51 -17.19 -5.09 10.28
CA GLU A 51 -18.17 -5.23 11.36
C GLU A 51 -19.58 -4.86 10.87
N ASP A 52 -19.71 -3.79 10.07
CA ASP A 52 -20.97 -3.42 9.42
C ASP A 52 -21.46 -4.44 8.35
N GLY A 53 -20.57 -5.29 7.83
CA GLY A 53 -20.86 -6.27 6.77
C GLY A 53 -21.00 -7.73 7.24
N ASP A 54 -20.34 -8.11 8.34
CA ASP A 54 -20.31 -9.48 8.88
C ASP A 54 -21.38 -9.74 9.96
N GLU A 55 -22.07 -8.71 10.46
CA GLU A 55 -23.30 -8.89 11.25
C GLU A 55 -24.42 -9.61 10.46
N ALA A 56 -24.28 -9.74 9.14
CA ALA A 56 -25.17 -10.53 8.30
C ALA A 56 -24.81 -12.03 8.19
N ASN A 57 -23.64 -12.50 8.67
CA ASN A 57 -23.17 -13.88 8.41
C ASN A 57 -22.82 -14.74 9.64
N THR A 58 -22.97 -14.25 10.88
CA THR A 58 -22.69 -15.07 12.09
C THR A 58 -23.91 -15.78 12.69
N THR A 59 -25.13 -15.54 12.18
CA THR A 59 -26.36 -16.16 12.75
C THR A 59 -26.82 -17.43 12.02
N ALA A 60 -26.21 -17.83 10.89
CA ALA A 60 -26.72 -18.92 10.05
C ALA A 60 -26.08 -20.31 10.28
N ASP A 61 -24.94 -20.43 10.98
CA ASP A 61 -24.18 -21.70 11.08
C ASP A 61 -23.91 -22.15 12.52
N LYS A 62 -24.94 -22.08 13.37
CA LYS A 62 -24.90 -22.71 14.71
C LYS A 62 -26.21 -23.38 15.12
N ASN A 63 -26.95 -23.91 14.14
CA ASN A 63 -28.10 -24.79 14.39
C ASN A 63 -28.37 -25.67 13.15
N ARG A 64 -27.43 -26.59 12.86
CA ARG A 64 -27.74 -27.83 12.15
C ARG A 64 -26.71 -28.91 12.45
#